data_AF-A0A6G3TT96-F1
#
_entry.id   AF-A0A6G3TT96-F1
#
_cell.length_a   1.000
_cell.length_b   1.000
_cell.length_c   1.000
_cell.angle_alpha   90.00
_cell.angle_beta   90.00
_cell.angle_gamma   90.00
#
_symmetry.space_group_name_H-M   'P 1'
#
loop_
_entity.id
_entity.type
_entity.pdbx_description
1 polymer ?
#
loop_
_entity_poly.entity_id
_entity_poly.type
_entity_poly.pdbx_seq_one_letter_code
_entity_poly.pdbx_strand_id
1 'polypeptide(L)'
;MPEMPDRDDEEREYDLRWAEGAEHKEPSARARMLAARWKENPPGPVPFRADPDHVGSRRRSSWVSTVVVLGCVAAVIVLLGYVNFRAPY
;
A
#
# COMPACT_ATOMS: atom_id res chain seq x y z
N MET A 1 36.36 -14.37 17.58
CA MET A 1 35.36 -14.03 18.61
C MET A 1 34.10 -14.80 18.25
N PRO A 2 33.58 -15.69 19.11
CA PRO A 2 32.28 -16.29 18.85
C PRO A 2 31.22 -15.18 18.90
N GLU A 3 30.42 -15.03 17.84
CA GLU A 3 29.22 -14.18 17.87
C GLU A 3 28.25 -14.79 18.87
N MET A 4 27.91 -14.03 19.92
CA MET A 4 26.79 -14.40 20.78
C MET A 4 25.51 -14.06 20.01
N PRO A 5 24.58 -15.02 19.84
CA PRO A 5 23.29 -14.70 19.22
C PRO A 5 22.66 -13.56 20.00
N ASP A 6 22.22 -12.52 19.28
CA ASP A 6 21.48 -11.45 19.94
C ASP A 6 20.18 -12.05 20.50
N ARG A 7 19.60 -11.43 21.52
CA ARG A 7 18.41 -11.95 22.19
C ARG A 7 17.25 -12.19 21.20
N ASP A 8 17.19 -11.36 20.16
CA ASP A 8 16.22 -11.46 19.06
C ASP A 8 16.42 -12.74 18.21
N ASP A 9 17.65 -13.21 18.04
CA ASP A 9 17.96 -14.43 17.31
C ASP A 9 17.54 -15.67 18.13
N GLU A 10 17.75 -15.63 19.45
CA GLU A 10 17.35 -16.70 20.37
C GLU A 10 15.82 -16.84 20.45
N GLU A 11 15.10 -15.71 20.50
CA GLU A 11 13.63 -15.67 20.54
C GLU A 11 13.03 -16.16 19.22
N ARG A 12 13.61 -15.76 18.08
CA ARG A 12 13.23 -16.27 16.76
C ARG A 12 13.49 -17.78 16.63
N GLU A 13 14.60 -18.28 17.13
CA GLU A 13 14.93 -19.71 17.09
C GLU A 13 14.02 -20.53 18.01
N TYR A 14 13.56 -19.96 19.12
CA TYR A 14 12.53 -20.56 19.96
C TYR A 14 11.19 -20.67 19.23
N ASP A 15 10.70 -19.58 18.64
CA ASP A 15 9.44 -19.54 17.89
C ASP A 15 9.41 -20.56 16.74
N LEU A 16 10.53 -20.67 16.02
CA LEU A 16 10.69 -21.64 14.94
C LEU A 16 10.63 -23.08 15.45
N ARG A 17 11.40 -23.43 16.49
CA ARG A 17 11.40 -24.78 17.07
C ARG A 17 10.06 -25.15 17.69
N TRP A 18 9.39 -24.20 18.33
CA TRP A 18 8.06 -24.39 18.90
C TRP A 18 7.02 -24.67 17.81
N ALA A 19 7.02 -23.90 16.71
CA ALA A 19 6.14 -24.13 15.57
C ALA A 19 6.47 -25.43 14.81
N GLU A 20 7.75 -25.80 14.74
CA GLU A 20 8.18 -27.05 14.10
C GLU A 20 7.78 -28.29 14.88
N GLY A 21 7.78 -28.21 16.21
CA GLY A 21 7.42 -29.29 17.13
C GLY A 21 5.92 -29.53 17.30
N ALA A 22 5.06 -28.70 16.69
CA ALA A 22 3.61 -28.89 16.76
C ALA A 22 3.19 -30.18 16.05
N GLU A 23 2.49 -31.06 16.78
CA GLU A 23 1.94 -32.33 16.27
C GLU A 23 0.92 -32.11 15.14
N HIS A 24 0.20 -31.00 15.19
CA HIS A 24 -0.79 -30.61 14.19
C HIS A 24 -0.39 -29.29 13.54
N LYS A 25 0.12 -29.40 12.30
CA LYS A 25 0.40 -28.25 11.44
C LYS A 25 -0.80 -27.98 10.56
N GLU A 26 -1.85 -27.39 11.15
CA GLU A 26 -2.96 -26.95 10.32
C GLU A 26 -2.51 -25.79 9.43
N PRO A 27 -2.86 -25.79 8.13
CA PRO A 27 -2.64 -24.63 7.29
C PRO A 27 -3.37 -23.43 7.91
N SER A 28 -2.68 -22.28 7.96
CA SER A 28 -3.26 -21.05 8.48
C SER A 28 -4.57 -20.74 7.77
N ALA A 29 -5.51 -20.06 8.45
CA ALA A 29 -6.80 -19.71 7.87
C ALA A 29 -6.64 -19.01 6.50
N ARG A 30 -5.60 -18.18 6.35
CA ARG A 30 -5.22 -17.56 5.08
C ARG A 30 -4.74 -18.55 4.03
N ALA A 31 -3.93 -19.54 4.39
CA ALA A 31 -3.49 -20.59 3.48
C ALA A 31 -4.68 -21.43 2.98
N ARG A 32 -5.66 -21.72 3.85
CA ARG A 32 -6.92 -22.38 3.47
C ARG A 32 -7.77 -21.52 2.51
N MET A 33 -7.90 -20.21 2.78
CA MET A 33 -8.59 -19.29 1.87
C MET A 33 -7.91 -19.17 0.50
N LEU A 34 -6.57 -19.10 0.47
CA LEU A 34 -5.82 -19.06 -0.78
C LEU A 34 -5.95 -20.37 -1.54
N ALA A 35 -5.88 -21.52 -0.87
CA ALA A 35 -6.10 -22.81 -1.50
C ALA A 35 -7.50 -22.91 -2.13
N ALA A 36 -8.54 -22.40 -1.46
CA ALA A 36 -9.88 -22.31 -2.04
C ALA A 36 -9.95 -21.36 -3.25
N ARG A 37 -9.36 -20.16 -3.15
CA ARG A 37 -9.31 -19.18 -4.24
C ARG A 37 -8.52 -19.68 -5.45
N TRP A 38 -7.40 -20.35 -5.23
CA TRP A 38 -6.50 -20.86 -6.27
C TRP A 38 -7.00 -22.13 -6.94
N LYS A 39 -7.91 -22.87 -6.30
CA LYS A 39 -8.63 -23.98 -6.94
C LYS A 39 -9.45 -23.50 -8.14
N GLU A 40 -10.05 -22.32 -8.03
CA GLU A 40 -10.89 -21.73 -9.07
C GLU A 40 -10.14 -20.76 -9.98
N ASN A 41 -9.15 -20.03 -9.44
CA ASN A 41 -8.36 -19.07 -10.19
C ASN A 41 -6.88 -19.14 -9.75
N PRO A 42 -6.06 -20.00 -10.39
CA PRO A 42 -4.65 -20.12 -10.03
C PRO A 42 -3.91 -18.82 -10.34
N PRO A 43 -2.93 -18.42 -9.50
CA PRO A 43 -2.12 -17.25 -9.78
C PRO A 43 -1.33 -17.48 -11.07
N GLY A 44 -1.22 -16.44 -11.90
CA GLY A 44 -0.37 -16.46 -13.08
C GLY A 44 1.11 -16.68 -12.71
N PRO A 45 1.96 -17.04 -13.69
CA PRO A 45 3.40 -17.19 -13.46
C PRO A 45 3.99 -15.87 -12.97
N VAL A 46 4.47 -15.87 -11.73
CA VAL A 46 5.15 -14.75 -11.09
C VAL A 46 6.65 -15.07 -10.97
N PRO A 47 7.55 -14.09 -11.19
CA PRO A 47 8.97 -14.32 -10.99
C PRO A 47 9.27 -14.57 -9.49
N PHE A 48 10.38 -15.26 -9.19
CA PHE A 48 10.81 -15.56 -7.80
C PHE A 48 10.98 -14.29 -6.94
N ARG A 49 11.23 -13.16 -7.60
CA ARG A 49 11.09 -11.81 -7.05
C ARG A 49 10.07 -11.07 -7.88
N ALA A 50 8.80 -11.36 -7.64
CA ALA A 50 7.74 -10.46 -8.06
C ALA A 50 8.04 -9.11 -7.42
N ASP A 51 8.34 -8.09 -8.23
CA ASP A 51 8.22 -6.72 -7.76
C ASP A 51 6.84 -6.59 -7.12
N PRO A 52 6.72 -5.89 -5.99
CA PRO A 52 5.41 -5.67 -5.38
C PRO A 52 4.49 -5.18 -6.48
N ASP A 53 3.37 -5.89 -6.70
CA ASP A 53 2.34 -5.46 -7.63
C ASP A 53 2.11 -3.99 -7.31
N HIS A 54 2.48 -3.13 -8.25
CA HIS A 54 2.46 -1.70 -8.03
C HIS A 54 0.98 -1.35 -7.86
N VAL A 55 0.50 -1.35 -6.62
CA VAL A 55 -0.86 -1.01 -6.22
C VAL A 55 -1.06 0.45 -6.60
N GLY A 56 -1.53 0.63 -7.83
CA GLY A 56 -1.81 1.90 -8.45
C GLY A 56 -0.57 2.76 -8.66
N SER A 57 -0.15 2.89 -9.91
CA SER A 57 0.34 4.17 -10.41
C SER A 57 -0.79 5.20 -10.38
N ARG A 58 -1.26 5.56 -9.18
CA ARG A 58 -2.17 6.68 -8.91
C ARG A 58 -1.44 8.02 -9.09
N ARG A 59 -0.46 8.10 -10.01
CA ARG A 59 0.21 9.34 -10.40
C ARG A 59 -0.70 10.30 -11.17
N ARG A 60 -1.89 9.85 -11.63
CA ARG A 60 -2.91 10.75 -12.22
C ARG A 60 -3.76 11.48 -11.18
N SER A 61 -3.69 11.15 -9.89
CA SER A 61 -4.61 11.73 -8.87
C SER A 61 -4.01 12.81 -7.99
N SER A 62 -2.71 13.09 -8.05
CA SER A 62 -2.07 14.04 -7.13
C SER A 62 -2.20 15.52 -7.55
N TRP A 63 -2.58 15.81 -8.80
CA TRP A 63 -2.67 17.19 -9.31
C TRP A 63 -4.09 17.76 -9.32
N VAL A 64 -5.11 16.92 -9.13
CA VAL A 64 -6.51 17.36 -9.18
C VAL A 64 -6.77 18.42 -8.12
N SER A 65 -6.29 18.23 -6.90
CA SER A 65 -6.44 19.21 -5.82
C SER A 65 -5.76 20.54 -6.17
N THR A 66 -4.56 20.48 -6.76
CA THR A 66 -3.82 21.68 -7.18
C THR A 66 -4.56 22.45 -8.28
N VAL A 67 -5.09 21.75 -9.29
CA VAL A 67 -5.85 22.39 -10.39
C VAL A 67 -7.13 23.03 -9.86
N VAL A 68 -7.84 22.37 -8.93
CA VAL A 68 -9.06 22.91 -8.32
C VAL A 68 -8.77 24.18 -7.52
N VAL A 69 -7.71 24.18 -6.71
CA VAL A 69 -7.30 25.36 -5.92
C VAL A 69 -6.93 26.52 -6.84
N LEU A 70 -6.09 26.28 -7.85
CA LEU A 70 -5.70 27.34 -8.79
C LEU A 70 -6.88 27.88 -9.58
N GLY A 71 -7.80 27.01 -10.00
CA GLY A 71 -9.05 27.42 -10.66
C GLY A 71 -9.91 28.32 -9.76
N CYS A 72 -10.05 27.96 -8.48
CA CYS A 72 -10.83 28.75 -7.53
C CYS A 72 -10.19 30.11 -7.25
N VAL A 73 -8.87 30.17 -7.08
CA VAL A 73 -8.13 31.43 -6.89
C VAL A 73 -8.26 32.33 -8.11
N ALA A 74 -8.09 31.78 -9.32
CA ALA A 74 -8.26 32.53 -10.56
C ALA A 74 -9.68 33.09 -10.72
N ALA A 75 -10.71 32.30 -10.39
CA ALA A 75 -12.10 32.74 -10.43
C ALA A 75 -12.38 33.90 -9.46
N VAL A 76 -11.84 33.86 -8.23
CA VAL A 76 -11.98 34.96 -7.25
C VAL A 76 -11.31 36.24 -7.75
N ILE A 77 -10.09 36.14 -8.31
CA ILE A 77 -9.37 37.28 -8.87
C ILE A 77 -10.17 37.91 -10.01
N VAL A 78 -10.67 37.09 -10.95
CA VAL A 78 -11.48 37.57 -12.08
C VAL A 78 -12.78 38.19 -11.60
N LEU A 79 -13.46 37.60 -10.63
CA LEU A 79 -14.70 38.13 -10.06
C LEU A 79 -14.48 39.50 -9.40
N LEU A 80 -13.47 39.62 -8.54
CA LEU A 80 -13.14 40.89 -7.87
C LEU A 80 -12.70 41.96 -8.87
N GLY A 81 -11.90 41.58 -9.88
CA GLY A 81 -11.51 42.46 -10.97
C GLY A 81 -12.72 42.93 -11.78
N TYR A 82 -13.65 42.02 -12.09
CA TYR A 82 -14.87 42.33 -12.83
C TYR A 82 -15.81 43.27 -12.05
N VAL A 83 -15.97 43.05 -10.74
CA VAL A 83 -16.77 43.94 -9.88
C VAL A 83 -16.14 45.32 -9.78
N ASN A 84 -14.82 45.42 -9.56
CA ASN A 84 -14.10 46.71 -9.58
C ASN A 84 -14.23 47.43 -10.93
N PHE A 85 -14.12 46.70 -12.04
CA PHE A 85 -14.28 47.27 -13.38
C PHE A 85 -15.71 47.78 -13.64
N ARG A 86 -16.72 47.12 -13.03
CA ARG A 86 -18.14 47.48 -13.19
C ARG A 86 -18.64 48.52 -12.19
N ALA A 87 -17.87 48.85 -11.16
CA ALA A 87 -18.17 49.88 -10.20
C ALA A 87 -17.33 51.14 -10.51
N PRO A 88 -17.76 52.02 -11.44
CA PRO A 88 -17.17 53.33 -11.54
C PRO A 88 -17.70 54.17 -10.37
N TYR A 89 -16.88 54.28 -9.31
CA TYR A 89 -16.98 55.19 -8.16
C TYR A 89 -18.38 55.43 -7.55
#